data_AF-A0A0A2VAQ7-F1
#
_entry.id   AF-A0A0A2VAQ7-F1
#
_cell.length_a   1.000
_cell.length_b   1.000
_cell.length_c   1.000
_cell.angle_alpha   90.00
_cell.angle_beta   90.00
_cell.angle_gamma   90.00
#
_symmetry.space_group_name_H-M   'P 1'
#
loop_
_entity.id
_entity.type
_entity.pdbx_description
1 polymer ?
#
loop_
_entity_poly.entity_id
_entity_poly.type
_entity_poly.pdbx_seq_one_letter_code
_entity_poly.pdbx_strand_id
1 'polypeptide(L)' 'MKFEVHNCGLNVGNIRVQGVSSSSVFLIGDNESIALSSIFDTPPESFIVGPLVPLTERKRKKDKREKDV' A
#
# COMPACT_ATOMS: atom_id res chain seq x y z
N MET A 1 14.67 24.48 31.90
CA MET A 1 13.44 24.56 31.08
C MET A 1 12.54 23.40 31.52
N LYS A 2 11.27 23.64 31.85
CA LYS A 2 10.35 22.58 32.28
C LYS A 2 9.48 22.22 31.07
N PHE A 3 9.65 21.02 30.52
CA PHE A 3 8.89 20.52 29.38
C PHE A 3 7.79 19.60 29.91
N GLU A 4 6.53 20.01 29.77
CA GLU A 4 5.37 19.27 30.26
C GLU A 4 4.53 18.85 29.06
N VAL A 5 4.39 17.54 28.88
CA VAL A 5 3.65 16.94 27.76
C VAL A 5 2.32 16.42 28.28
N HIS A 6 1.23 17.08 27.90
CA HIS A 6 -0.13 16.58 28.13
C HIS A 6 -0.56 15.75 26.92
N ASN A 7 -0.33 14.44 27.00
CA ASN A 7 -0.81 13.52 25.97
C ASN A 7 -2.30 13.26 26.21
N CYS A 8 -3.16 14.04 25.56
CA CYS A 8 -4.59 13.76 25.54
C CYS A 8 -4.81 12.39 24.89
N GLY A 9 -5.63 11.53 25.50
CA GLY A 9 -5.84 10.16 25.01
C GLY A 9 -6.19 10.14 23.53
N LEU A 10 -5.32 9.57 22.72
CA LEU A 10 -5.50 9.48 21.29
C LEU A 10 -6.67 8.53 21.00
N ASN A 11 -7.87 9.08 20.75
CA ASN A 11 -9.07 8.30 20.51
C ASN A 11 -9.22 7.98 19.02
N VAL A 12 -8.68 6.84 18.63
CA VAL A 12 -8.81 6.31 17.28
C VAL A 12 -10.10 5.52 17.18
N GLY A 13 -11.03 6.00 16.35
CA GLY A 13 -12.26 5.29 16.01
C GLY A 13 -12.01 4.09 15.09
N ASN A 14 -12.90 3.87 14.11
CA ASN A 14 -12.74 2.74 13.20
C ASN A 14 -11.76 3.07 12.06
N ILE A 15 -10.74 2.23 11.89
CA ILE A 15 -9.83 2.27 10.75
C ILE A 15 -10.02 1.01 9.91
N ARG A 16 -10.23 1.19 8.61
CA ARG A 16 -10.34 0.10 7.65
C ARG A 16 -9.30 0.24 6.54
N VAL A 17 -8.22 -0.52 6.66
CA VAL A 17 -7.17 -0.64 5.62
C VAL A 17 -7.55 -1.74 4.64
N GLN A 18 -7.73 -1.40 3.36
CA GLN A 18 -8.14 -2.37 2.32
C GLN A 18 -6.96 -3.08 1.66
N GLY A 19 -5.75 -2.55 1.86
CA GLY A 19 -4.49 -3.14 1.39
C GLY A 19 -3.33 -2.21 1.71
N VAL A 20 -2.17 -2.82 1.93
CA VAL A 20 -0.87 -2.15 2.08
C VAL A 20 0.02 -2.64 0.93
N SER A 21 0.66 -1.72 0.20
CA SER A 21 1.55 -2.07 -0.92
C SER A 21 2.88 -2.62 -0.40
N SER A 22 3.72 -3.19 -1.29
CA SER A 22 5.14 -3.41 -0.98
C SER A 22 5.76 -2.07 -0.56
N SER A 23 6.35 -2.03 0.62
CA SER A 23 6.91 -0.84 1.28
C SER A 23 5.86 0.21 1.68
N SER A 24 4.98 -0.11 2.61
CA SER A 24 4.06 0.88 3.20
C SER A 24 4.06 0.85 4.72
N VAL A 25 3.88 2.02 5.33
CA VAL A 25 3.82 2.23 6.77
C VAL A 25 2.54 2.98 7.09
N PHE A 26 1.76 2.45 8.02
CA PHE A 26 0.59 3.11 8.57
C PHE A 26 0.85 3.42 10.04
N LEU A 27 0.96 4.71 10.36
CA LEU A 27 1.33 5.19 11.69
C LEU A 27 0.20 6.04 12.27
N ILE A 28 -0.04 5.88 13.57
CA ILE A 28 -0.98 6.68 14.34
C ILE A 28 -0.28 7.15 15.63
N GLY A 29 -0.36 8.45 15.91
CA GLY A 29 0.37 9.08 17.01
C GLY A 29 1.72 9.62 16.54
N ASP A 30 2.50 10.11 17.49
CA ASP A 30 3.72 10.85 17.20
C ASP A 30 4.91 9.92 16.98
N ASN A 31 5.77 10.29 16.03
CA ASN A 31 7.02 9.61 15.80
C ASN A 31 8.12 10.63 15.45
N GLU A 32 9.27 10.52 16.10
CA GLU A 32 10.37 11.47 15.97
C GLU A 32 11.16 11.30 14.67
N SER A 33 11.42 10.06 14.23
CA SER A 33 12.05 9.79 12.94
C SER A 33 11.66 8.41 12.40
N ILE A 34 11.45 8.30 11.08
CA ILE A 34 11.24 7.03 10.39
C ILE A 34 12.35 6.88 9.37
N ALA A 35 13.20 5.86 9.55
CA ALA A 35 14.21 5.49 8.57
C ALA A 35 13.74 4.26 7.80
N LEU A 36 13.46 4.44 6.51
CA LEU A 36 13.17 3.34 5.59
C LEU A 36 14.39 3.11 4.72
N SER A 37 14.88 1.88 4.70
CA SER A 37 15.95 1.47 3.78
C SER A 37 15.41 0.35 2.91
N SER A 38 15.77 0.41 1.63
CA SER A 38 15.53 -0.65 0.67
C SER A 38 16.82 -0.86 -0.11
N ILE A 39 17.26 -2.10 -0.21
CA ILE A 39 18.43 -2.48 -0.98
C ILE A 39 17.93 -3.37 -2.10
N PHE A 40 18.26 -3.00 -3.33
CA PHE A 40 18.09 -3.90 -4.47
C PHE A 40 19.29 -4.84 -4.49
N ASP A 41 19.04 -6.15 -4.47
CA ASP A 41 20.07 -7.19 -4.54
C ASP A 41 20.51 -7.49 -6.00
N THR A 42 20.00 -6.71 -6.96
CA THR A 42 20.34 -6.87 -8.37
C THR A 42 21.50 -5.93 -8.71
N PRO A 43 22.69 -6.46 -9.06
CA PRO A 43 23.79 -5.61 -9.53
C PRO A 43 23.37 -4.85 -10.80
N PRO A 44 23.92 -3.65 -11.05
CA PRO A 44 23.48 -2.76 -12.14
C PRO A 44 23.54 -3.42 -13.53
N GLU A 45 24.44 -4.39 -13.72
CA GLU A 45 24.59 -5.16 -14.96
C GLU A 45 23.45 -6.17 -15.19
N SER A 46 22.69 -6.51 -14.14
CA SER A 46 21.55 -7.43 -14.17
C SER A 46 20.19 -6.71 -14.25
N PHE A 47 20.18 -5.38 -14.37
CA PHE A 47 18.96 -4.59 -14.56
C PHE A 47 18.44 -4.76 -15.99
N ILE A 48 17.56 -5.75 -16.19
CA ILE A 48 16.88 -5.98 -17.46
C ILE A 48 15.64 -5.08 -17.48
N VAL A 49 15.71 -3.95 -18.19
CA VAL A 49 14.51 -3.18 -18.57
C VAL A 49 13.70 -4.04 -19.54
N GLY A 50 12.79 -4.85 -19.02
CA GLY A 50 11.80 -5.52 -19.84
C GLY A 50 10.82 -4.50 -20.43
N PRO A 51 10.39 -4.63 -21.69
CA PRO A 51 9.34 -3.77 -22.23
C PRO A 51 8.07 -3.91 -21.39
N LEU A 52 7.46 -2.79 -21.01
CA LEU A 52 6.15 -2.76 -20.32
C LEU A 52 5.14 -3.55 -21.16
N VAL A 53 4.73 -4.74 -20.69
CA VAL A 53 3.62 -5.48 -21.29
C VAL A 53 2.33 -4.85 -20.77
N PRO A 54 1.48 -4.25 -21.62
CA PRO A 54 0.23 -3.65 -21.16
C PRO A 54 -0.66 -4.73 -20.53
N LEU A 55 -1.08 -4.52 -19.28
CA LEU A 55 -2.05 -5.39 -18.63
C LEU A 55 -3.37 -5.32 -19.41
N THR A 56 -3.71 -6.40 -20.10
CA THR A 56 -5.00 -6.49 -20.79
C THR A 56 -6.12 -6.64 -19.77
N GLU A 57 -7.13 -5.78 -19.85
CA GLU A 57 -8.33 -5.88 -19.00
C GLU A 57 -9.06 -7.20 -19.25
N ARG A 58 -9.25 -8.01 -18.20
CA ARG A 58 -10.14 -9.17 -18.24
C ARG A 58 -11.59 -8.67 -18.36
N LYS A 59 -12.17 -8.74 -19.56
CA LYS A 59 -13.62 -8.54 -19.72
C LYS A 59 -14.37 -9.66 -19.01
N ARG A 60 -15.09 -9.34 -17.93
CA ARG A 60 -16.06 -10.24 -17.28
C ARG A 60 -17.09 -10.69 -18.31
N LYS A 61 -17.19 -11.99 -18.60
CA LYS A 61 -18.32 -12.55 -19.34
C LYS A 61 -19.58 -12.27 -18.52
N LYS A 62 -20.52 -11.50 -19.08
CA LYS A 62 -21.88 -11.40 -18.53
C LYS A 62 -22.63 -12.65 -18.99
N ASP A 63 -22.90 -13.56 -18.08
CA ASP A 63 -23.84 -14.65 -18.32
C ASP A 63 -25.23 -14.04 -18.53
N LYS A 64 -25.72 -14.08 -19.78
CA LYS A 64 -27.09 -13.70 -20.13
C LYS A 64 -27.59 -14.60 -21.24
N ARG A 65 -28.46 -15.54 -20.85
CA ARG A 65 -29.63 -16.09 -21.56
C ARG A 65 -30.16 -17.23 -20.68
N GLU A 66 -30.78 -16.91 -19.54
CA GLU A 66 -32.24 -16.77 -19.40
C GLU A 66 -32.92 -16.06 -20.58
N LYS A 67 -33.55 -16.85 -21.44
CA LYS A 67 -34.74 -16.56 -22.28
C LYS A 67 -34.81 -17.58 -23.42
N ASP A 68 -35.51 -18.66 -23.17
CA ASP A 68 -36.29 -19.50 -24.10
C ASP A 68 -37.27 -20.23 -23.17
N VAL A 69 -38.46 -19.67 -22.89
CA VAL A 69 -39.76 -20.09 -23.47
C VAL A 69 -39.82 -21.59 -23.73
#